data_AF-A0A956KND4-F1
#
_entry.id   AF-A0A956KND4-F1
#
_cell.length_a   1.000
_cell.length_b   1.000
_cell.length_c   1.000
_cell.angle_alpha   90.00
_cell.angle_beta   90.00
_cell.angle_gamma   90.00
#
_symmetry.space_group_name_H-M   'P 1'
#
loop_
_entity.id
_entity.type
_entity.pdbx_description
1 polymer ?
#
loop_
_entity_poly.entity_id
_entity_poly.type
_entity_poly.pdbx_seq_one_letter_code
_entity_poly.pdbx_strand_id
1 'polypeptide(L)'
;MSVDDVQALARAFRAHLDHLRSFSGLRYVGAEPLPHVDDVDAGDDDVDDVDDASRDTPSVETTPPIEMAPQVQPEPRPEPRPEPRPVNPAPSYARPEPVGTAAAEETRTPPPSTGATGRGTDRAQDWPAARKLDYLRTRNVGDCHRCPLSKTRRNIVFGVGNPDAALMFVGEAPGGEEDRLGEPFVGPAGRRLDAWLGQVGLRRQDVYIANVLKCRPPGNRDPQPAEIERCSPFLHAQIRAIQPKVLVALGRFAGCLLMGSERKLHEMRGRVHRYTEPKSGSAVPLVVTYHPSYVLRADKSPRGQQGQQGQPQPARPDRPSWINPEDEKVLSDLDRAVSLLRQGHGPVVS
;
A
#
# COMPACT_ATOMS: atom_id res chain seq x y z
N MET A 1 20.04 -8.73 -8.91
CA MET A 1 19.24 -9.97 -8.99
C MET A 1 19.84 -10.84 -10.08
N SER A 2 20.12 -12.09 -9.76
CA SER A 2 20.44 -13.15 -10.73
C SER A 2 19.21 -13.52 -11.57
N VAL A 3 19.38 -14.42 -12.55
CA VAL A 3 18.24 -15.01 -13.26
C VAL A 3 17.42 -15.92 -12.32
N ASP A 4 18.10 -16.60 -11.40
CA ASP A 4 17.47 -17.54 -10.46
C ASP A 4 16.67 -16.84 -9.36
N ASP A 5 17.13 -15.68 -8.88
CA ASP A 5 16.38 -14.79 -7.96
C ASP A 5 15.02 -14.41 -8.57
N VAL A 6 15.01 -14.14 -9.87
CA VAL A 6 13.83 -13.75 -10.64
C VAL A 6 12.92 -14.95 -10.83
N GLN A 7 13.44 -16.10 -11.30
CA GLN A 7 12.63 -17.33 -11.41
C GLN A 7 12.06 -17.83 -10.08
N ALA A 8 12.78 -17.64 -8.96
CA ALA A 8 12.27 -17.94 -7.63
C ALA A 8 11.10 -17.01 -7.26
N LEU A 9 11.21 -15.71 -7.56
CA LEU A 9 10.13 -14.74 -7.43
C LEU A 9 8.92 -15.07 -8.32
N ALA A 10 9.13 -15.63 -9.53
CA ALA A 10 8.07 -16.15 -10.39
C ALA A 10 7.22 -17.22 -9.72
N ARG A 11 7.90 -18.21 -9.14
CA ARG A 11 7.30 -19.38 -8.50
C ARG A 11 6.60 -18.93 -7.22
N ALA A 12 7.21 -18.05 -6.45
CA ALA A 12 6.58 -17.41 -5.29
C ALA A 12 5.31 -16.63 -5.68
N PHE A 13 5.33 -15.77 -6.71
CA PHE A 13 4.12 -15.02 -7.10
C PHE A 13 2.98 -15.89 -7.63
N ARG A 14 3.27 -16.91 -8.45
CA ARG A 14 2.20 -17.82 -8.94
C ARG A 14 1.66 -18.70 -7.82
N ALA A 15 2.53 -19.35 -7.04
CA ALA A 15 2.12 -20.13 -5.88
C ALA A 15 1.38 -19.27 -4.83
N HIS A 16 1.71 -17.98 -4.69
CA HIS A 16 0.99 -17.04 -3.84
C HIS A 16 -0.39 -16.65 -4.40
N LEU A 17 -0.54 -16.44 -5.71
CA LEU A 17 -1.86 -16.25 -6.33
C LEU A 17 -2.74 -17.50 -6.25
N ASP A 18 -2.15 -18.69 -6.33
CA ASP A 18 -2.84 -19.96 -6.11
C ASP A 18 -3.20 -20.16 -4.63
N HIS A 19 -2.29 -19.83 -3.70
CA HIS A 19 -2.55 -19.80 -2.25
C HIS A 19 -3.65 -18.80 -1.88
N LEU A 20 -3.69 -17.63 -2.52
CA LEU A 20 -4.73 -16.61 -2.32
C LEU A 20 -6.14 -17.10 -2.67
N ARG A 21 -6.29 -18.14 -3.51
CA ARG A 21 -7.58 -18.78 -3.76
C ARG A 21 -8.11 -19.49 -2.50
N SER A 22 -7.25 -20.25 -1.82
CA SER A 22 -7.58 -21.00 -0.60
C SER A 22 -7.39 -20.21 0.71
N PHE A 23 -6.69 -19.07 0.68
CA PHE A 23 -6.29 -18.31 1.87
C PHE A 23 -7.48 -17.75 2.68
N SER A 24 -7.81 -18.41 3.79
CA SER A 24 -8.87 -18.00 4.74
C SER A 24 -8.44 -16.91 5.74
N GLY A 25 -7.15 -16.53 5.77
CA GLY A 25 -6.56 -15.57 6.73
C GLY A 25 -7.01 -14.10 6.61
N LEU A 26 -8.10 -13.84 5.89
CA LEU A 26 -8.90 -12.62 5.92
C LEU A 26 -10.36 -13.00 6.17
N ARG A 27 -10.76 -13.00 7.44
CA ARG A 27 -12.15 -13.22 7.85
C ARG A 27 -13.02 -12.06 7.35
N TYR A 28 -13.85 -12.30 6.34
CA TYR A 28 -15.10 -11.56 6.17
C TYR A 28 -16.13 -12.24 7.08
N VAL A 29 -16.51 -11.63 8.20
CA VAL A 29 -17.53 -12.20 9.09
C VAL A 29 -18.90 -11.99 8.44
N GLY A 30 -19.64 -13.07 8.21
CA GLY A 30 -20.86 -13.05 7.39
C GLY A 30 -21.42 -14.42 6.99
N ALA A 31 -20.81 -15.51 7.47
CA ALA A 31 -21.36 -16.86 7.49
C ALA A 31 -20.90 -17.50 8.81
N GLU A 32 -21.71 -18.41 9.35
CA GLU A 32 -21.70 -18.90 10.75
C GLU A 32 -21.96 -17.81 11.83
N PRO A 33 -22.83 -18.08 12.83
CA PRO A 33 -22.92 -17.25 14.03
C PRO A 33 -21.70 -17.48 14.93
N LEU A 34 -21.43 -16.53 15.83
CA LEU A 34 -20.46 -16.75 16.90
C LEU A 34 -21.03 -17.78 17.91
N PRO A 35 -20.22 -18.72 18.44
CA PRO A 35 -20.61 -19.46 19.63
C PRO A 35 -20.81 -18.49 20.80
N HIS A 36 -21.73 -18.84 21.70
CA HIS A 36 -21.91 -18.13 22.96
C HIS A 36 -20.62 -18.20 23.79
N VAL A 37 -20.29 -17.09 24.46
CA VAL A 37 -19.23 -17.02 25.48
C VAL A 37 -19.89 -16.94 26.86
N ASP A 38 -20.53 -18.05 27.22
CA ASP A 38 -20.93 -18.34 28.59
C ASP A 38 -19.93 -19.34 29.19
N ASP A 39 -19.98 -19.48 30.52
CA ASP A 39 -19.10 -20.32 31.34
C ASP A 39 -17.61 -19.96 31.26
N VAL A 40 -17.29 -18.90 32.02
CA VAL A 40 -16.09 -18.92 32.86
C VAL A 40 -16.06 -20.24 33.64
N ASP A 41 -14.92 -20.92 33.59
CA ASP A 41 -14.54 -21.87 34.63
C ASP A 41 -13.20 -21.42 35.23
N ALA A 42 -13.04 -21.61 36.54
CA ALA A 42 -11.94 -21.07 37.32
C ALA A 42 -11.51 -22.10 38.36
N GLY A 43 -10.35 -22.71 38.10
CA GLY A 43 -9.69 -23.70 38.92
C GLY A 43 -8.62 -24.42 38.10
N ASP A 44 -7.51 -24.88 38.67
CA ASP A 44 -7.00 -24.62 40.03
C ASP A 44 -5.47 -24.60 39.98
N ASP A 45 -4.84 -24.28 41.12
CA ASP A 45 -3.39 -24.35 41.29
C ASP A 45 -2.84 -25.76 41.07
N ASP A 46 -1.62 -25.86 40.54
CA ASP A 46 -0.65 -26.89 40.92
C ASP A 46 0.77 -26.33 40.76
N VAL A 47 1.52 -26.29 41.85
CA VAL A 47 2.92 -25.88 41.92
C VAL A 47 3.66 -26.98 42.67
N ASP A 48 4.58 -27.66 41.99
CA ASP A 48 5.43 -28.69 42.60
C ASP A 48 6.92 -28.37 42.35
N ASP A 49 7.67 -28.32 43.45
CA ASP A 49 9.13 -28.14 43.49
C ASP A 49 9.84 -29.50 43.42
N VAL A 50 11.01 -29.56 42.76
CA VAL A 50 12.05 -30.57 43.10
C VAL A 50 13.47 -30.09 42.74
N ASP A 51 14.23 -29.81 43.80
CA ASP A 51 15.69 -29.92 43.95
C ASP A 51 16.25 -31.31 43.51
N ASP A 52 17.55 -31.61 43.35
CA ASP A 52 18.85 -30.89 43.38
C ASP A 52 19.90 -31.82 42.70
N ALA A 53 21.17 -31.37 42.60
CA ALA A 53 22.40 -32.16 42.49
C ALA A 53 22.81 -32.70 41.10
N SER A 54 24.10 -32.71 40.73
CA SER A 54 25.30 -32.11 41.36
C SER A 54 26.47 -32.00 40.37
N ARG A 55 27.39 -31.03 40.63
CA ARG A 55 28.87 -31.04 40.49
C ARG A 55 29.49 -31.72 39.24
N ASP A 56 30.34 -31.05 38.45
CA ASP A 56 31.77 -30.87 38.81
C ASP A 56 32.52 -29.81 37.95
N THR A 57 33.61 -29.26 38.49
CA THR A 57 34.66 -28.43 37.85
C THR A 57 35.99 -28.58 38.63
N PRO A 58 37.19 -28.08 38.22
CA PRO A 58 37.56 -27.34 37.00
C PRO A 58 38.82 -27.93 36.28
N SER A 59 39.40 -27.19 35.31
CA SER A 59 40.78 -27.38 34.82
C SER A 59 41.35 -26.08 34.20
N VAL A 60 42.70 -25.94 34.19
CA VAL A 60 43.49 -24.70 34.03
C VAL A 60 44.83 -25.07 33.35
N GLU A 61 45.54 -24.25 32.55
CA GLU A 61 45.34 -22.84 32.14
C GLU A 61 44.94 -22.72 30.63
N THR A 62 45.56 -22.04 29.65
CA THR A 62 46.82 -21.27 29.48
C THR A 62 46.61 -19.97 28.69
N THR A 63 47.36 -18.92 29.05
CA THR A 63 47.23 -17.55 28.51
C THR A 63 48.25 -17.25 27.38
N PRO A 64 47.83 -16.75 26.20
CA PRO A 64 48.73 -16.17 25.20
C PRO A 64 49.13 -14.70 25.52
N PRO A 65 50.27 -14.19 25.04
CA PRO A 65 50.77 -12.86 25.40
C PRO A 65 49.98 -11.71 24.77
N ILE A 66 50.01 -10.55 25.43
CA ILE A 66 49.45 -9.29 24.95
C ILE A 66 50.34 -8.71 23.84
N GLU A 67 49.84 -8.63 22.62
CA GLU A 67 50.50 -7.92 21.52
C GLU A 67 50.13 -6.41 21.52
N MET A 68 51.05 -5.56 21.05
CA MET A 68 50.97 -4.11 21.26
C MET A 68 49.89 -3.43 20.41
N ALA A 69 49.09 -2.56 21.05
CA ALA A 69 48.04 -1.82 20.37
C ALA A 69 48.59 -0.82 19.32
N PRO A 70 48.04 -0.79 18.08
CA PRO A 70 48.39 0.23 17.11
C PRO A 70 47.89 1.61 17.54
N GLN A 71 48.67 2.66 17.27
CA GLN A 71 48.35 4.03 17.64
C GLN A 71 47.09 4.52 16.90
N VAL A 72 45.99 4.74 17.63
CA VAL A 72 44.78 5.36 17.09
C VAL A 72 45.04 6.85 16.84
N GLN A 73 44.84 7.29 15.59
CA GLN A 73 44.92 8.71 15.25
C GLN A 73 43.73 9.46 15.87
N PRO A 74 43.90 10.67 16.43
CA PRO A 74 42.81 11.41 17.04
C PRO A 74 41.76 11.81 15.99
N GLU A 75 40.50 11.48 16.27
CA GLU A 75 39.38 11.85 15.40
C GLU A 75 39.24 13.39 15.29
N PRO A 76 38.87 13.94 14.12
CA PRO A 76 38.58 15.36 14.00
C PRO A 76 37.37 15.73 14.86
N ARG A 77 37.55 16.74 15.74
CA ARG A 77 36.50 17.24 16.64
C ARG A 77 35.23 17.59 15.84
N PRO A 78 34.03 17.11 16.23
CA PRO A 78 32.80 17.42 15.52
C PRO A 78 32.49 18.92 15.56
N GLU A 79 32.03 19.46 14.44
CA GLU A 79 31.61 20.86 14.32
C GLU A 79 30.37 21.14 15.20
N PRO A 80 30.26 22.35 15.79
CA PRO A 80 29.07 22.72 16.55
C PRO A 80 27.84 22.76 15.64
N ARG A 81 26.73 22.14 16.09
CA ARG A 81 25.46 22.22 15.35
C ARG A 81 25.02 23.68 15.19
N PRO A 82 24.53 24.10 14.00
CA PRO A 82 23.81 25.36 13.88
C PRO A 82 22.54 25.31 14.73
N GLU A 83 22.27 26.39 15.46
CA GLU A 83 21.08 26.53 16.30
C GLU A 83 19.79 26.49 15.46
N PRO A 84 18.69 25.91 15.98
CA PRO A 84 17.41 25.90 15.30
C PRO A 84 16.86 27.33 15.20
N ARG A 85 16.85 27.91 14.00
CA ARG A 85 16.15 29.17 13.73
C ARG A 85 14.67 29.04 14.14
N PRO A 86 14.06 30.09 14.71
CA PRO A 86 12.66 30.05 15.12
C PRO A 86 11.77 29.75 13.93
N VAL A 87 10.98 28.68 14.05
CA VAL A 87 10.00 28.27 13.04
C VAL A 87 8.76 29.11 13.23
N ASN A 88 8.39 29.93 12.24
CA ASN A 88 7.11 30.64 12.24
C ASN A 88 5.97 29.62 12.40
N PRO A 89 4.96 29.88 13.26
CA PRO A 89 3.87 28.95 13.46
C PRO A 89 3.10 28.73 12.16
N ALA A 90 2.69 27.48 11.92
CA ALA A 90 1.86 27.12 10.77
C ALA A 90 0.52 27.88 10.81
N PRO A 91 -0.08 28.22 9.65
CA PRO A 91 -1.39 28.85 9.62
C PRO A 91 -2.43 27.94 10.29
N SER A 92 -3.10 28.46 11.30
CA SER A 92 -4.16 27.72 11.99
C SER A 92 -5.37 27.60 11.07
N TYR A 93 -5.69 26.37 10.65
CA TYR A 93 -6.96 26.07 10.01
C TYR A 93 -8.05 26.15 11.08
N ALA A 94 -8.79 27.26 11.08
CA ALA A 94 -9.81 27.54 12.08
C ALA A 94 -10.84 26.42 12.15
N ARG A 95 -11.05 25.90 13.37
CA ARG A 95 -12.18 25.01 13.67
C ARG A 95 -13.45 25.87 13.59
N PRO A 96 -14.52 25.46 12.88
CA PRO A 96 -15.77 26.20 12.90
C PRO A 96 -16.36 26.17 14.31
N GLU A 97 -16.65 27.34 14.85
CA GLU A 97 -17.41 27.50 16.10
C GLU A 97 -18.85 26.99 15.92
N PRO A 98 -19.43 26.30 16.90
CA PRO A 98 -20.84 25.90 16.84
C PRO A 98 -21.73 27.13 17.06
N VAL A 99 -22.40 27.59 16.00
CA VAL A 99 -23.43 28.63 16.11
C VAL A 99 -24.58 28.09 16.96
N GLY A 100 -24.74 28.64 18.17
CA GLY A 100 -25.82 28.28 19.06
C GLY A 100 -27.18 28.73 18.52
N THR A 101 -28.15 27.82 18.52
CA THR A 101 -29.58 28.11 18.32
C THR A 101 -30.35 27.78 19.58
N ALA A 102 -31.39 28.57 19.86
CA ALA A 102 -32.12 28.52 21.13
C ALA A 102 -33.02 27.28 21.25
N ALA A 103 -33.38 26.96 22.50
CA ALA A 103 -34.33 25.89 22.79
C ALA A 103 -35.74 26.22 22.28
N ALA A 104 -36.39 25.22 21.68
CA ALA A 104 -37.83 25.10 21.57
C ALA A 104 -38.20 23.69 22.04
N GLU A 105 -39.18 23.57 22.93
CA GLU A 105 -39.47 22.34 23.66
C GLU A 105 -40.72 21.64 23.09
N GLU A 106 -40.52 20.61 22.26
CA GLU A 106 -41.63 19.81 21.71
C GLU A 106 -41.59 18.34 22.19
N THR A 107 -42.53 18.06 23.10
CA THR A 107 -43.24 16.79 23.35
C THR A 107 -42.56 15.48 22.89
N ARG A 108 -41.78 14.85 23.77
CA ARG A 108 -41.19 13.52 23.54
C ARG A 108 -42.26 12.41 23.55
N THR A 109 -42.84 12.13 22.38
CA THR A 109 -43.61 10.88 22.16
C THR A 109 -42.63 9.70 22.03
N PRO A 110 -42.81 8.58 22.73
CA PRO A 110 -41.94 7.42 22.56
C PRO A 110 -42.13 6.80 21.16
N PRO A 111 -41.05 6.35 20.49
CA PRO A 111 -41.19 5.63 19.23
C PRO A 111 -41.91 4.28 19.47
N PRO A 112 -42.77 3.83 18.55
CA PRO A 112 -43.45 2.55 18.70
C PRO A 112 -42.44 1.41 18.68
N SER A 113 -42.61 0.43 19.57
CA SER A 113 -41.82 -0.80 19.61
C SER A 113 -42.20 -1.73 18.45
N THR A 114 -41.78 -1.39 17.23
CA THR A 114 -41.98 -2.22 16.04
C THR A 114 -41.25 -3.55 16.22
N GLY A 115 -42.01 -4.66 16.23
CA GLY A 115 -41.54 -5.96 16.69
C GLY A 115 -40.42 -6.59 15.85
N ALA A 116 -39.80 -7.62 16.43
CA ALA A 116 -38.67 -8.34 15.84
C ALA A 116 -39.08 -9.25 14.66
N THR A 117 -39.32 -8.66 13.48
CA THR A 117 -39.56 -9.38 12.22
C THR A 117 -38.56 -8.95 11.15
N GLY A 118 -37.33 -9.47 11.23
CA GLY A 118 -36.27 -9.08 10.30
C GLY A 118 -34.94 -9.82 10.48
N ARG A 119 -34.92 -11.15 10.30
CA ARG A 119 -33.66 -11.90 10.12
C ARG A 119 -33.08 -11.67 8.72
N GLY A 120 -32.74 -10.41 8.42
CA GLY A 120 -31.89 -10.07 7.28
C GLY A 120 -30.50 -10.63 7.50
N THR A 121 -30.00 -11.43 6.57
CA THR A 121 -28.65 -12.01 6.67
C THR A 121 -27.62 -10.92 6.36
N ASP A 122 -27.01 -10.31 7.37
CA ASP A 122 -25.96 -9.28 7.22
C ASP A 122 -24.62 -9.88 6.74
N ARG A 123 -24.65 -10.50 5.56
CA ARG A 123 -23.50 -11.15 4.95
C ARG A 123 -22.55 -10.10 4.39
N ALA A 124 -21.28 -10.14 4.78
CA ALA A 124 -20.27 -9.19 4.32
C ALA A 124 -20.01 -9.19 2.79
N GLN A 125 -20.53 -10.18 2.05
CA GLN A 125 -20.57 -10.16 0.59
C GLN A 125 -21.51 -9.07 0.03
N ASP A 126 -22.60 -8.76 0.73
CA ASP A 126 -23.69 -7.89 0.29
C ASP A 126 -23.52 -6.43 0.78
N TRP A 127 -22.48 -6.17 1.58
CA TRP A 127 -22.13 -4.84 2.08
C TRP A 127 -21.67 -3.88 0.94
N PRO A 128 -21.95 -2.57 1.03
CA PRO A 128 -21.36 -1.56 0.15
C PRO A 128 -19.82 -1.58 0.17
N ALA A 129 -19.17 -1.18 -0.93
CA ALA A 129 -17.71 -1.16 -1.05
C ALA A 129 -17.04 -0.37 0.08
N ALA A 130 -17.63 0.76 0.49
CA ALA A 130 -17.17 1.55 1.63
C ALA A 130 -17.13 0.76 2.96
N ARG A 131 -18.21 0.01 3.29
CA ARG A 131 -18.28 -0.81 4.53
C ARG A 131 -17.31 -1.99 4.47
N LYS A 132 -17.13 -2.60 3.29
CA LYS A 132 -16.10 -3.64 3.05
C LYS A 132 -14.69 -3.10 3.25
N LEU A 133 -14.37 -1.92 2.69
CA LEU A 133 -13.05 -1.28 2.82
C LEU A 133 -12.75 -0.82 4.24
N ASP A 134 -13.74 -0.28 4.96
CA ASP A 134 -13.55 0.08 6.37
C ASP A 134 -13.29 -1.16 7.23
N TYR A 135 -14.10 -2.21 7.09
CA TYR A 135 -13.88 -3.45 7.83
C TYR A 135 -12.51 -4.08 7.50
N LEU A 136 -12.08 -4.05 6.24
CA LEU A 136 -10.74 -4.47 5.84
C LEU A 136 -9.64 -3.65 6.53
N ARG A 137 -9.82 -2.33 6.67
CA ARG A 137 -8.90 -1.42 7.37
C ARG A 137 -8.89 -1.66 8.88
N THR A 138 -10.05 -1.72 9.52
CA THR A 138 -10.20 -1.73 10.98
C THR A 138 -10.08 -3.12 11.61
N ARG A 139 -10.57 -4.17 10.95
CA ARG A 139 -10.66 -5.54 11.50
C ARG A 139 -9.71 -6.55 10.87
N ASN A 140 -9.35 -6.41 9.60
CA ASN A 140 -8.40 -7.33 8.95
C ASN A 140 -6.95 -6.83 8.94
N VAL A 141 -6.75 -5.52 8.74
CA VAL A 141 -5.45 -4.87 8.85
C VAL A 141 -5.17 -4.52 10.32
N GLY A 142 -5.95 -3.62 10.93
CA GLY A 142 -5.70 -3.17 12.31
C GLY A 142 -4.27 -2.66 12.49
N ASP A 143 -3.65 -2.94 13.64
CA ASP A 143 -2.18 -2.81 13.79
C ASP A 143 -1.47 -4.08 13.29
N CYS A 144 -1.29 -4.18 11.97
CA CYS A 144 -0.87 -5.42 11.32
C CYS A 144 0.60 -5.79 11.59
N HIS A 145 0.86 -6.85 12.37
CA HIS A 145 2.21 -7.38 12.65
C HIS A 145 2.66 -8.53 11.72
N ARG A 146 1.96 -8.78 10.61
CA ARG A 146 2.15 -9.96 9.74
C ARG A 146 3.47 -10.04 8.96
N CYS A 147 4.32 -9.01 9.01
CA CYS A 147 5.66 -9.02 8.39
C CYS A 147 6.63 -8.05 9.12
N PRO A 148 7.97 -8.16 8.90
CA PRO A 148 8.97 -7.38 9.64
C PRO A 148 8.86 -5.86 9.52
N LEU A 149 8.23 -5.34 8.46
CA LEU A 149 8.00 -3.90 8.25
C LEU A 149 7.17 -3.24 9.36
N SER A 150 6.43 -4.03 10.15
CA SER A 150 5.77 -3.58 11.37
C SER A 150 6.72 -2.95 12.39
N LYS A 151 7.98 -3.41 12.44
CA LYS A 151 9.00 -2.92 13.38
C LYS A 151 9.61 -1.57 12.98
N THR A 152 9.37 -1.08 11.76
CA THR A 152 10.05 0.09 11.18
C THR A 152 9.12 1.13 10.55
N ARG A 153 7.83 0.82 10.39
CA ARG A 153 6.82 1.80 9.95
C ARG A 153 6.60 2.88 11.00
N ARG A 154 6.06 4.01 10.57
CA ARG A 154 5.35 4.98 11.42
C ARG A 154 3.84 4.80 11.32
N ASN A 155 3.32 4.62 10.10
CA ASN A 155 1.89 4.40 9.86
C ASN A 155 1.66 3.21 8.90
N ILE A 156 0.45 2.65 8.95
CA ILE A 156 -0.01 1.71 7.93
C ILE A 156 -0.76 2.49 6.85
N VAL A 157 -0.25 2.41 5.63
CA VAL A 157 -0.73 3.16 4.46
C VAL A 157 -1.66 2.26 3.63
N PHE A 158 -2.95 2.25 4.00
CA PHE A 158 -3.94 1.31 3.48
C PHE A 158 -4.30 1.55 2.00
N GLY A 159 -4.79 2.75 1.70
CA GLY A 159 -5.43 3.12 0.44
C GLY A 159 -6.51 4.21 0.67
N VAL A 160 -6.66 5.10 -0.32
CA VAL A 160 -7.55 6.29 -0.28
C VAL A 160 -8.21 6.51 -1.64
N GLY A 161 -9.29 7.30 -1.66
CA GLY A 161 -10.05 7.63 -2.87
C GLY A 161 -11.48 7.10 -2.81
N ASN A 162 -12.18 7.12 -3.95
CA ASN A 162 -13.57 6.70 -4.06
C ASN A 162 -13.72 5.18 -3.79
N PRO A 163 -14.59 4.74 -2.85
CA PRO A 163 -14.83 3.31 -2.60
C PRO A 163 -15.47 2.59 -3.80
N ASP A 164 -16.20 3.31 -4.65
CA ASP A 164 -16.88 2.81 -5.84
C ASP A 164 -16.12 3.21 -7.14
N ALA A 165 -14.79 3.36 -7.05
CA ALA A 165 -13.95 3.83 -8.14
C ALA A 165 -13.93 2.88 -9.34
N ALA A 166 -14.36 3.38 -10.50
CA ALA A 166 -14.24 2.65 -11.76
C ALA A 166 -12.78 2.41 -12.21
N LEU A 167 -11.83 3.22 -11.72
CA LEU A 167 -10.40 3.13 -12.02
C LEU A 167 -9.58 3.07 -10.72
N MET A 168 -8.77 2.03 -10.57
CA MET A 168 -7.93 1.83 -9.38
C MET A 168 -6.44 1.78 -9.74
N PHE A 169 -5.65 2.62 -9.06
CA PHE A 169 -4.19 2.71 -9.19
C PHE A 169 -3.49 1.89 -8.10
N VAL A 170 -2.47 1.13 -8.51
CA VAL A 170 -1.67 0.29 -7.62
C VAL A 170 -0.19 0.62 -7.80
N GLY A 171 0.40 1.23 -6.79
CA GLY A 171 1.84 1.43 -6.66
C GLY A 171 2.54 0.30 -5.91
N GLU A 172 3.84 0.50 -5.67
CA GLU A 172 4.73 -0.49 -5.09
C GLU A 172 4.64 -0.52 -3.55
N ALA A 173 5.09 0.54 -2.90
CA ALA A 173 5.16 0.66 -1.44
C ALA A 173 5.09 2.13 -1.00
N PRO A 174 4.80 2.42 0.29
CA PRO A 174 4.82 3.77 0.81
C PRO A 174 6.25 4.34 0.86
N GLY A 175 6.41 5.59 0.45
CA GLY A 175 7.64 6.36 0.67
C GLY A 175 7.68 6.99 2.06
N GLY A 176 8.69 7.84 2.30
CA GLY A 176 8.91 8.45 3.63
C GLY A 176 7.83 9.44 4.07
N GLU A 177 7.21 10.16 3.14
CA GLU A 177 6.10 11.08 3.47
C GLU A 177 4.79 10.34 3.60
N GLU A 178 4.56 9.30 2.79
CA GLU A 178 3.42 8.40 2.91
C GLU A 178 3.41 7.69 4.27
N ASP A 179 4.56 7.17 4.70
CA ASP A 179 4.77 6.57 6.02
C ASP A 179 4.60 7.57 7.17
N ARG A 180 4.98 8.85 6.96
CA ARG A 180 4.80 9.92 7.95
C ARG A 180 3.33 10.34 8.10
N LEU A 181 2.53 10.27 7.02
CA LEU A 181 1.17 10.83 6.96
C LEU A 181 0.05 9.79 6.94
N GLY A 182 0.35 8.50 6.70
CA GLY A 182 -0.65 7.42 6.63
C GLY A 182 -1.35 7.29 5.26
N GLU A 183 -1.11 8.21 4.33
CA GLU A 183 -1.73 8.23 2.99
C GLU A 183 -0.76 7.87 1.87
N PRO A 184 -1.19 7.12 0.82
CA PRO A 184 -0.34 6.77 -0.30
C PRO A 184 -0.20 7.94 -1.27
N PHE A 185 0.94 8.04 -1.97
CA PHE A 185 1.17 9.04 -3.01
C PHE A 185 0.87 10.48 -2.55
N VAL A 186 1.58 10.97 -1.53
CA VAL A 186 1.47 12.35 -1.00
C VAL A 186 2.79 13.14 -1.10
N GLY A 187 3.92 12.43 -1.23
CA GLY A 187 5.21 13.03 -1.54
C GLY A 187 5.31 13.55 -3.00
N PRO A 188 6.53 13.85 -3.49
CA PRO A 188 6.73 14.32 -4.87
C PRO A 188 6.16 13.38 -5.93
N ALA A 189 6.23 12.06 -5.68
CA ALA A 189 5.63 11.04 -6.53
C ALA A 189 4.10 11.14 -6.60
N GLY A 190 3.45 11.56 -5.51
CA GLY A 190 2.02 11.86 -5.48
C GLY A 190 1.65 13.01 -6.38
N ARG A 191 2.32 14.17 -6.21
CA ARG A 191 2.04 15.37 -7.02
C ARG A 191 2.24 15.14 -8.52
N ARG A 192 3.20 14.29 -8.92
CA ARG A 192 3.39 13.87 -10.32
C ARG A 192 2.24 12.96 -10.81
N LEU A 193 1.71 12.06 -9.98
CA LEU A 193 0.51 11.28 -10.28
C LEU A 193 -0.75 12.16 -10.37
N ASP A 194 -0.96 13.08 -9.43
CA ASP A 194 -2.10 14.01 -9.43
C ASP A 194 -2.09 14.89 -10.68
N ALA A 195 -0.91 15.34 -11.12
CA ALA A 195 -0.74 16.08 -12.37
C ALA A 195 -1.09 15.23 -13.61
N TRP A 196 -0.70 13.94 -13.64
CA TRP A 196 -1.10 13.03 -14.71
C TRP A 196 -2.60 12.75 -14.74
N LEU A 197 -3.25 12.57 -13.59
CA LEU A 197 -4.71 12.44 -13.49
C LEU A 197 -5.40 13.66 -14.13
N GLY A 198 -4.94 14.87 -13.79
CA GLY A 198 -5.47 16.11 -14.35
C GLY A 198 -5.33 16.20 -15.87
N GLN A 199 -4.23 15.71 -16.46
CA GLN A 199 -4.04 15.68 -17.92
C GLN A 199 -5.03 14.74 -18.64
N VAL A 200 -5.50 13.67 -17.99
CA VAL A 200 -6.51 12.75 -18.56
C VAL A 200 -7.95 13.06 -18.10
N GLY A 201 -8.17 14.23 -17.50
CA GLY A 201 -9.50 14.70 -17.07
C GLY A 201 -10.05 14.01 -15.81
N LEU A 202 -9.17 13.46 -14.96
CA LEU A 202 -9.51 12.82 -13.69
C LEU A 202 -8.98 13.63 -12.51
N ARG A 203 -9.67 13.55 -11.37
CA ARG A 203 -9.21 14.10 -10.09
C ARG A 203 -8.89 12.94 -9.14
N ARG A 204 -8.10 13.22 -8.11
CA ARG A 204 -7.67 12.22 -7.11
C ARG A 204 -8.85 11.53 -6.40
N GLN A 205 -9.95 12.25 -6.19
CA GLN A 205 -11.19 11.73 -5.61
C GLN A 205 -12.07 10.90 -6.55
N ASP A 206 -11.79 10.88 -7.86
CA ASP A 206 -12.58 10.11 -8.84
C ASP A 206 -12.09 8.65 -8.96
N VAL A 207 -10.94 8.35 -8.37
CA VAL A 207 -10.19 7.09 -8.48
C VAL A 207 -9.93 6.50 -7.08
N TYR A 208 -9.45 5.25 -7.01
CA TYR A 208 -8.89 4.68 -5.78
C TYR A 208 -7.39 4.44 -5.92
N ILE A 209 -6.59 4.77 -4.91
CA ILE A 209 -5.13 4.70 -4.93
C ILE A 209 -4.65 3.82 -3.77
N ALA A 210 -3.86 2.79 -4.10
CA ALA A 210 -3.28 1.86 -3.15
C ALA A 210 -1.83 1.49 -3.54
N ASN A 211 -1.15 0.78 -2.63
CA ASN A 211 0.14 0.12 -2.89
C ASN A 211 0.03 -1.40 -2.68
N VAL A 212 0.98 -2.17 -3.24
CA VAL A 212 1.17 -3.59 -2.95
C VAL A 212 1.51 -3.81 -1.47
N LEU A 213 2.52 -3.10 -0.96
CA LEU A 213 2.81 -3.06 0.47
C LEU A 213 2.02 -1.95 1.17
N LYS A 214 1.55 -2.23 2.39
CA LYS A 214 0.87 -1.25 3.27
C LYS A 214 1.81 -0.62 4.31
N CYS A 215 3.08 -0.99 4.31
CA CYS A 215 4.12 -0.50 5.22
C CYS A 215 5.36 -0.15 4.41
N ARG A 216 6.12 0.85 4.84
CA ARG A 216 7.33 1.33 4.16
C ARG A 216 8.53 0.40 4.38
N PRO A 217 9.23 -0.06 3.32
CA PRO A 217 10.54 -0.70 3.44
C PRO A 217 11.61 0.24 4.01
N PRO A 218 12.49 -0.22 4.93
CA PRO A 218 13.61 0.54 5.43
C PRO A 218 14.45 1.17 4.31
N GLY A 219 14.79 2.46 4.45
CA GLY A 219 15.56 3.19 3.43
C GLY A 219 14.87 3.39 2.07
N ASN A 220 13.59 3.03 1.93
CA ASN A 220 12.88 2.92 0.65
C ASN A 220 13.50 1.87 -0.30
N ARG A 221 14.05 0.77 0.23
CA ARG A 221 14.48 -0.37 -0.61
C ARG A 221 13.30 -1.03 -1.33
N ASP A 222 13.61 -1.80 -2.37
CA ASP A 222 12.66 -2.69 -3.04
C ASP A 222 11.93 -3.64 -2.04
N PRO A 223 10.65 -3.96 -2.29
CA PRO A 223 9.90 -5.00 -1.57
C PRO A 223 10.56 -6.40 -1.66
N GLN A 224 10.64 -7.11 -0.54
CA GLN A 224 11.06 -8.52 -0.53
C GLN A 224 9.87 -9.45 -0.85
N PRO A 225 10.08 -10.64 -1.47
CA PRO A 225 9.01 -11.59 -1.80
C PRO A 225 8.09 -11.91 -0.61
N ALA A 226 8.65 -12.24 0.56
CA ALA A 226 7.88 -12.55 1.77
C ALA A 226 7.07 -11.35 2.30
N GLU A 227 7.50 -10.11 2.04
CA GLU A 227 6.73 -8.92 2.41
C GLU A 227 5.51 -8.75 1.50
N ILE A 228 5.66 -9.03 0.20
CA ILE A 228 4.55 -9.02 -0.76
C ILE A 228 3.58 -10.16 -0.46
N GLU A 229 4.08 -11.37 -0.20
CA GLU A 229 3.29 -12.55 0.18
C GLU A 229 2.37 -12.23 1.39
N ARG A 230 2.93 -11.66 2.47
CA ARG A 230 2.16 -11.36 3.69
C ARG A 230 1.24 -10.15 3.56
N CYS A 231 1.48 -9.24 2.62
CA CYS A 231 0.80 -7.94 2.53
C CYS A 231 -0.18 -7.79 1.35
N SER A 232 0.08 -8.44 0.21
CA SER A 232 -0.82 -8.38 -0.94
C SER A 232 -2.23 -8.97 -0.73
N PRO A 233 -2.51 -9.92 0.20
CA PRO A 233 -3.88 -10.34 0.47
C PRO A 233 -4.83 -9.17 0.74
N PHE A 234 -4.34 -8.11 1.40
CA PHE A 234 -5.08 -6.87 1.63
C PHE A 234 -5.38 -6.10 0.33
N LEU A 235 -4.44 -6.04 -0.61
CA LEU A 235 -4.64 -5.43 -1.93
C LEU A 235 -5.69 -6.21 -2.75
N HIS A 236 -5.57 -7.54 -2.84
CA HIS A 236 -6.56 -8.36 -3.55
C HIS A 236 -7.95 -8.23 -2.91
N ALA A 237 -8.04 -8.10 -1.59
CA ALA A 237 -9.29 -7.83 -0.90
C ALA A 237 -9.86 -6.42 -1.16
N GLN A 238 -9.02 -5.38 -1.27
CA GLN A 238 -9.46 -4.04 -1.72
C GLN A 238 -10.01 -4.08 -3.15
N ILE A 239 -9.31 -4.73 -4.08
CA ILE A 239 -9.76 -4.87 -5.47
C ILE A 239 -11.11 -5.61 -5.54
N ARG A 240 -11.29 -6.68 -4.74
CA ARG A 240 -12.57 -7.40 -4.65
C ARG A 240 -13.69 -6.60 -3.98
N ALA A 241 -13.35 -5.68 -3.07
CA ALA A 241 -14.34 -4.81 -2.40
C ALA A 241 -14.84 -3.68 -3.32
N ILE A 242 -13.95 -3.11 -4.14
CA ILE A 242 -14.22 -1.98 -5.05
C ILE A 242 -14.80 -2.46 -6.39
N GLN A 243 -14.37 -3.64 -6.87
CA GLN A 243 -14.68 -4.19 -8.19
C GLN A 243 -14.42 -3.19 -9.34
N PRO A 244 -13.21 -2.60 -9.44
CA PRO A 244 -12.92 -1.55 -10.40
C PRO A 244 -13.02 -2.08 -11.84
N LYS A 245 -13.50 -1.23 -12.77
CA LYS A 245 -13.64 -1.58 -14.19
C LYS A 245 -12.30 -1.67 -14.91
N VAL A 246 -11.28 -0.94 -14.44
CA VAL A 246 -9.90 -0.98 -14.96
C VAL A 246 -8.91 -0.81 -13.80
N LEU A 247 -7.79 -1.53 -13.87
CA LEU A 247 -6.63 -1.39 -12.98
C LEU A 247 -5.45 -0.71 -13.70
N VAL A 248 -4.72 0.15 -12.99
CA VAL A 248 -3.47 0.75 -13.46
C VAL A 248 -2.34 0.41 -12.49
N ALA A 249 -1.40 -0.42 -12.95
CA ALA A 249 -0.17 -0.73 -12.21
C ALA A 249 0.91 0.31 -12.49
N LEU A 250 1.36 0.99 -11.43
CA LEU A 250 2.47 1.93 -11.45
C LEU A 250 3.78 1.18 -11.15
N GLY A 251 4.59 0.93 -12.18
CA GLY A 251 5.89 0.27 -12.06
C GLY A 251 5.86 -1.26 -12.05
N ARG A 252 7.05 -1.87 -11.89
CA ARG A 252 7.25 -3.31 -12.11
C ARG A 252 6.52 -4.16 -11.07
N PHE A 253 6.71 -3.92 -9.77
CA PHE A 253 6.20 -4.81 -8.72
C PHE A 253 4.67 -4.94 -8.75
N ALA A 254 3.95 -3.84 -8.94
CA ALA A 254 2.49 -3.84 -9.11
C ALA A 254 2.06 -4.62 -10.36
N GLY A 255 2.73 -4.41 -11.51
CA GLY A 255 2.42 -5.12 -12.74
C GLY A 255 2.68 -6.62 -12.63
N CYS A 256 3.85 -7.00 -12.12
CA CYS A 256 4.25 -8.39 -11.90
C CYS A 256 3.27 -9.14 -11.01
N LEU A 257 2.90 -8.58 -9.85
CA LEU A 257 1.94 -9.21 -8.94
C LEU A 257 0.57 -9.36 -9.59
N LEU A 258 0.00 -8.29 -10.16
CA LEU A 258 -1.36 -8.30 -10.69
C LEU A 258 -1.51 -9.15 -11.97
N MET A 259 -0.42 -9.37 -12.70
CA MET A 259 -0.37 -10.30 -13.85
C MET A 259 0.05 -11.73 -13.49
N GLY A 260 0.52 -12.00 -12.27
CA GLY A 260 1.21 -13.25 -11.93
C GLY A 260 2.46 -13.50 -12.77
N SER A 261 3.17 -12.43 -13.17
CA SER A 261 4.14 -12.42 -14.26
C SER A 261 5.50 -11.85 -13.89
N GLU A 262 6.52 -12.32 -14.58
CA GLU A 262 7.94 -11.99 -14.40
C GLU A 262 8.40 -10.73 -15.15
N ARG A 263 7.62 -10.38 -16.17
CA ARG A 263 8.02 -9.56 -17.33
C ARG A 263 8.68 -8.25 -16.93
N LYS A 264 9.65 -7.81 -17.72
CA LYS A 264 10.29 -6.51 -17.55
C LYS A 264 9.28 -5.41 -17.83
N LEU A 265 9.44 -4.24 -17.22
CA LEU A 265 8.43 -3.18 -17.33
C LEU A 265 8.16 -2.75 -18.78
N HIS A 266 9.18 -2.73 -19.65
CA HIS A 266 8.99 -2.43 -21.09
C HIS A 266 8.25 -3.53 -21.86
N GLU A 267 8.29 -4.78 -21.40
CA GLU A 267 7.51 -5.88 -21.98
C GLU A 267 6.03 -5.78 -21.59
N MET A 268 5.73 -5.19 -20.41
CA MET A 268 4.37 -4.98 -19.89
C MET A 268 3.71 -3.67 -20.36
N ARG A 269 4.47 -2.59 -20.57
CA ARG A 269 3.91 -1.30 -21.01
C ARG A 269 3.29 -1.35 -22.42
N GLY A 270 2.49 -0.34 -22.75
CA GLY A 270 1.97 -0.11 -24.11
C GLY A 270 0.81 -1.02 -24.56
N ARG A 271 0.38 -1.98 -23.73
CA ARG A 271 -0.72 -2.92 -24.03
C ARG A 271 -1.70 -3.05 -22.86
N VAL A 272 -2.82 -3.71 -23.11
CA VAL A 272 -3.80 -4.12 -22.08
C VAL A 272 -3.55 -5.58 -21.73
N HIS A 273 -3.62 -5.91 -20.44
CA HIS A 273 -3.53 -7.27 -19.90
C HIS A 273 -4.79 -7.61 -19.10
N ARG A 274 -4.82 -8.79 -18.49
CA ARG A 274 -5.89 -9.26 -17.62
C ARG A 274 -5.37 -9.48 -16.19
N TYR A 275 -5.92 -8.75 -15.22
CA TYR A 275 -5.96 -9.21 -13.83
C TYR A 275 -7.09 -10.24 -13.69
N THR A 276 -6.87 -11.27 -12.86
CA THR A 276 -7.92 -12.23 -12.47
C THR A 276 -7.96 -12.27 -10.95
N GLU A 277 -9.10 -11.95 -10.34
CA GLU A 277 -9.25 -11.91 -8.89
C GLU A 277 -9.17 -13.35 -8.31
N PRO A 278 -8.23 -13.67 -7.40
CA PRO A 278 -8.01 -15.04 -6.95
C PRO A 278 -9.21 -15.79 -6.37
N LYS A 279 -10.22 -15.12 -5.79
CA LYS A 279 -11.35 -15.80 -5.14
C LYS A 279 -12.63 -15.82 -5.97
N SER A 280 -12.97 -14.72 -6.64
CA SER A 280 -14.18 -14.66 -7.49
C SER A 280 -13.92 -15.11 -8.93
N GLY A 281 -12.66 -15.22 -9.36
CA GLY A 281 -12.30 -15.46 -10.76
C GLY A 281 -12.61 -14.29 -11.70
N SER A 282 -13.11 -13.16 -11.19
CA SER A 282 -13.52 -12.02 -12.02
C SER A 282 -12.31 -11.37 -12.70
N ALA A 283 -12.40 -11.24 -14.03
CA ALA A 283 -11.38 -10.59 -14.84
C ALA A 283 -11.53 -9.06 -14.82
N VAL A 284 -10.41 -8.34 -14.71
CA VAL A 284 -10.37 -6.87 -14.81
C VAL A 284 -9.26 -6.48 -15.81
N PRO A 285 -9.55 -5.61 -16.82
CA PRO A 285 -8.53 -5.03 -17.68
C PRO A 285 -7.44 -4.31 -16.87
N LEU A 286 -6.19 -4.64 -17.15
CA LEU A 286 -5.01 -4.12 -16.44
C LEU A 286 -4.08 -3.40 -17.42
N VAL A 287 -3.80 -2.12 -17.16
CA VAL A 287 -2.74 -1.37 -17.84
C VAL A 287 -1.53 -1.25 -16.91
N VAL A 288 -0.33 -1.43 -17.45
CA VAL A 288 0.93 -1.25 -16.71
C VAL A 288 1.67 -0.04 -17.26
N THR A 289 2.17 0.84 -16.39
CA THR A 289 2.92 2.05 -16.78
C THR A 289 4.09 2.35 -15.83
N TYR A 290 4.81 3.46 -16.03
CA TYR A 290 5.92 3.84 -15.14
C TYR A 290 5.43 4.31 -13.77
N HIS A 291 6.22 4.05 -12.72
CA HIS A 291 5.99 4.64 -11.40
C HIS A 291 6.39 6.14 -11.42
N PRO A 292 5.65 7.05 -10.77
CA PRO A 292 6.02 8.47 -10.73
C PRO A 292 7.47 8.73 -10.26
N SER A 293 7.93 7.97 -9.25
CA SER A 293 9.31 8.03 -8.75
C SER A 293 10.39 7.61 -9.77
N TYR A 294 10.04 6.90 -10.85
CA TYR A 294 10.96 6.61 -11.94
C TYR A 294 11.14 7.84 -12.84
N VAL A 295 10.03 8.47 -13.25
CA VAL A 295 10.03 9.70 -14.06
C VAL A 295 10.74 10.84 -13.33
N LEU A 296 10.47 11.01 -12.03
CA LEU A 296 11.16 11.98 -11.17
C LEU A 296 12.67 11.73 -10.94
N ARG A 297 13.17 10.54 -11.32
CA ARG A 297 14.62 10.26 -11.39
C ARG A 297 15.17 10.50 -12.79
N ALA A 298 14.37 10.27 -13.84
CA ALA A 298 14.73 10.61 -15.22
C ALA A 298 14.90 12.13 -15.39
N ASP A 299 14.01 12.95 -14.81
CA ASP A 299 14.11 14.42 -14.75
C ASP A 299 15.50 14.89 -14.29
N LYS A 300 16.03 14.25 -13.24
CA LYS A 300 17.29 14.64 -12.59
C LYS A 300 18.55 14.11 -13.29
N SER A 301 18.40 13.15 -14.21
CA SER A 301 19.52 12.62 -15.00
C SER A 301 20.13 13.72 -15.87
N PRO A 302 21.46 13.71 -16.14
CA PRO A 302 22.06 14.61 -17.11
C PRO A 302 21.37 14.59 -18.48
N ARG A 303 20.79 13.44 -18.89
CA ARG A 303 19.99 13.35 -20.13
C ARG A 303 18.62 14.04 -20.03
N GLY A 304 18.00 14.06 -18.85
CA GLY A 304 16.76 14.80 -18.60
C GLY A 304 16.99 16.31 -18.60
N GLN A 305 18.11 16.75 -18.00
CA GLN A 305 18.55 18.14 -18.03
C GLN A 305 18.97 18.58 -19.44
N GLN A 306 19.72 17.77 -20.17
CA GLN A 306 20.06 18.02 -21.59
C GLN A 306 18.83 18.00 -22.50
N GLY A 307 17.80 17.21 -22.18
CA GLY A 307 16.50 17.27 -22.88
C GLY A 307 15.76 18.62 -22.74
N GLN A 308 16.14 19.45 -21.76
CA GLN A 308 15.65 20.81 -21.57
C GLN A 308 16.63 21.90 -22.07
N GLN A 309 17.81 21.50 -22.55
CA GLN A 309 18.89 22.41 -23.03
C GLN A 309 19.28 22.16 -24.50
N GLY A 310 18.87 21.04 -25.10
CA GLY A 310 18.96 20.81 -26.54
C GLY A 310 18.04 21.74 -27.34
N GLN A 311 18.19 21.74 -28.67
CA GLN A 311 17.37 22.57 -29.56
C GLN A 311 15.87 22.41 -29.23
N PRO A 312 15.12 23.53 -29.09
CA PRO A 312 13.72 23.46 -28.70
C PRO A 312 12.92 22.69 -29.75
N GLN A 313 12.39 21.54 -29.36
CA GLN A 313 11.32 20.91 -30.13
C GLN A 313 10.17 21.91 -30.24
N PRO A 314 9.50 22.03 -31.40
CA PRO A 314 8.48 23.04 -31.63
C PRO A 314 7.39 22.90 -30.55
N ALA A 315 7.23 23.96 -29.75
CA ALA A 315 6.33 23.95 -28.61
C ALA A 315 4.91 23.67 -29.08
N ARG A 316 4.33 22.55 -28.64
CA ARG A 316 2.88 22.32 -28.77
C ARG A 316 2.21 23.30 -27.81
N PRO A 317 1.43 24.29 -28.29
CA PRO A 317 1.06 25.47 -27.51
C PRO A 317 0.29 25.12 -26.23
N ASP A 318 -0.48 24.03 -26.25
CA ASP A 318 -1.34 23.58 -25.14
C ASP A 318 -0.61 22.66 -24.13
N ARG A 319 0.69 22.41 -24.28
CA ARG A 319 1.45 21.43 -23.47
C ARG A 319 2.16 22.07 -22.27
N PRO A 320 1.87 21.64 -21.03
CA PRO A 320 2.66 22.02 -19.86
C PRO A 320 4.15 21.64 -19.96
N SER A 321 5.03 22.58 -19.61
CA SER A 321 6.50 22.45 -19.73
C SER A 321 7.16 21.42 -18.81
N TRP A 322 6.42 20.84 -17.86
CA TRP A 322 6.91 19.79 -16.96
C TRP A 322 6.83 18.36 -17.55
N ILE A 323 6.18 18.20 -18.70
CA ILE A 323 5.96 16.91 -19.38
C ILE A 323 7.19 16.53 -20.21
N ASN A 324 7.91 15.50 -19.77
CA ASN A 324 9.05 14.91 -20.46
C ASN A 324 8.63 13.66 -21.30
N PRO A 325 9.54 13.05 -22.09
CA PRO A 325 9.20 11.88 -22.92
C PRO A 325 8.81 10.60 -22.16
N GLU A 326 9.11 10.48 -20.86
CA GLU A 326 8.60 9.41 -20.01
C GLU A 326 7.20 9.76 -19.45
N ASP A 327 6.86 11.04 -19.25
CA ASP A 327 5.47 11.47 -18.97
C ASP A 327 4.56 11.19 -20.17
N GLU A 328 4.97 11.51 -21.40
CA GLU A 328 4.19 11.21 -22.62
C GLU A 328 3.82 9.72 -22.71
N LYS A 329 4.80 8.86 -22.37
CA LYS A 329 4.62 7.40 -22.32
C LYS A 329 3.62 6.98 -21.24
N VAL A 330 3.60 7.65 -20.08
CA VAL A 330 2.59 7.40 -19.04
C VAL A 330 1.21 7.88 -19.49
N LEU A 331 1.10 9.10 -19.99
CA LEU A 331 -0.17 9.67 -20.46
C LEU A 331 -0.80 8.78 -21.54
N SER A 332 -0.02 8.27 -22.50
CA SER A 332 -0.49 7.29 -23.50
C SER A 332 -0.99 5.95 -22.90
N ASP A 333 -0.47 5.53 -21.75
CA ASP A 333 -1.01 4.37 -21.02
C ASP A 333 -2.30 4.74 -20.25
N LEU A 334 -2.38 5.94 -19.66
CA LEU A 334 -3.56 6.42 -18.96
C LEU A 334 -4.74 6.70 -19.91
N ASP A 335 -4.49 7.27 -21.09
CA ASP A 335 -5.49 7.42 -22.16
C ASP A 335 -6.07 6.07 -22.59
N ARG A 336 -5.24 5.02 -22.63
CA ARG A 336 -5.69 3.64 -22.89
C ARG A 336 -6.57 3.12 -21.75
N ALA A 337 -6.20 3.39 -20.50
CA ALA A 337 -7.00 3.02 -19.34
C ALA A 337 -8.36 3.74 -19.29
N VAL A 338 -8.38 5.05 -19.58
CA VAL A 338 -9.60 5.86 -19.66
C VAL A 338 -10.47 5.46 -20.86
N SER A 339 -9.86 5.08 -21.99
CA SER A 339 -10.60 4.57 -23.16
C SER A 339 -11.34 3.27 -22.85
N LEU A 340 -10.74 2.35 -22.09
CA LEU A 340 -11.40 1.12 -21.64
C LEU A 340 -12.64 1.39 -20.76
N LEU A 341 -12.63 2.44 -19.94
CA LEU A 341 -13.80 2.87 -19.16
C LEU A 341 -14.95 3.35 -20.06
N ARG A 342 -14.62 4.05 -21.16
CA ARG A 342 -15.59 4.59 -22.13
C ARG A 342 -16.15 3.51 -23.07
N GLN A 343 -15.37 2.49 -23.39
CA GLN A 343 -15.69 1.49 -24.43
C GLN A 343 -16.52 0.29 -23.94
N GLY A 344 -16.62 0.04 -22.62
CA GLY A 344 -17.44 -1.04 -22.10
C GLY A 344 -16.94 -2.45 -22.46
N HIS A 345 -15.68 -2.76 -22.11
CA HIS A 345 -15.04 -4.07 -22.31
C HIS A 345 -14.89 -4.53 -23.78
N GLY A 346 -14.01 -3.83 -24.51
CA GLY A 346 -13.38 -4.40 -25.71
C GLY A 346 -12.54 -5.65 -25.38
N PRO A 347 -12.20 -6.48 -26.39
CA PRO A 347 -11.59 -7.80 -26.18
C PRO A 347 -10.21 -7.71 -25.50
N VAL A 348 -10.06 -8.44 -24.41
CA VAL A 348 -8.78 -8.56 -23.68
C VAL A 348 -7.94 -9.65 -24.31
N VAL A 349 -6.70 -9.32 -24.70
CA VAL A 349 -5.75 -10.30 -25.26
C VAL A 349 -5.27 -11.25 -24.16
N SER A 350 -5.28 -12.55 -24.47
CA SER A 350 -5.04 -13.68 -23.55
C SER A 350 -3.67 -13.72 -22.90
#